data_AF-A0A9P6WIM4-F1
#
_entry.id   AF-A0A9P6WIM4-F1
#
_cell.length_a   1.000
_cell.length_b   1.000
_cell.length_c   1.000
_cell.angle_alpha   90.00
_cell.angle_beta   90.00
_cell.angle_gamma   90.00
#
_symmetry.space_group_name_H-M   'P 1'
#
loop_
_entity.id
_entity.type
_entity.pdbx_description
1 polymer ?
#
loop_
_entity_poly.entity_id
_entity_poly.type
_entity_poly.pdbx_seq_one_letter_code
_entity_poly.pdbx_strand_id
1 'polypeptide(L)'
;MSLTNNLPQIKYSLQISSREQLNNMSFSELSDYRKQLDHDLSRLFIYLKNDLHADMSTDLLSGDGFPRSDIDIVQVRLCRVKIIKLQNDYKWISETLLDKMNSQLSQNNK
;
A
#
# COMPACT_ATOMS: atom_id res chain seq x y z
N MET A 1 11.24 -26.93 -3.02
CA MET A 1 11.19 -25.51 -3.41
C MET A 1 10.67 -24.73 -2.21
N SER A 2 11.55 -24.06 -1.46
CA SER A 2 11.09 -23.18 -0.37
C SER A 2 10.44 -21.94 -1.00
N LEU A 3 9.18 -21.70 -0.68
CA LEU A 3 8.47 -20.45 -0.97
C LEU A 3 9.05 -19.35 -0.07
N THR A 4 10.29 -18.91 -0.31
CA THR A 4 10.85 -17.77 0.40
C THR A 4 10.13 -16.52 -0.10
N ASN A 5 9.47 -15.83 0.82
CA ASN A 5 8.76 -14.59 0.51
C ASN A 5 9.81 -13.49 0.30
N ASN A 6 10.21 -13.27 -0.96
CA ASN A 6 11.28 -12.35 -1.34
C ASN A 6 10.83 -10.89 -1.42
N LEU A 7 9.64 -10.58 -0.91
CA LEU A 7 9.11 -9.22 -0.93
C LEU A 7 10.00 -8.27 -0.13
N PRO A 8 10.17 -7.02 -0.59
CA PRO A 8 10.91 -6.02 0.16
C PRO A 8 10.28 -5.80 1.53
N GLN A 9 11.15 -5.64 2.51
CA GLN A 9 10.77 -5.29 3.87
C GLN A 9 10.13 -3.90 3.87
N ILE A 10 9.02 -3.78 4.59
CA ILE A 10 8.28 -2.53 4.74
C ILE A 10 8.40 -2.04 6.17
N LYS A 11 8.37 -0.72 6.36
CA LYS A 11 8.43 -0.10 7.68
C LYS A 11 7.04 0.01 8.32
N TYR A 12 6.03 0.29 7.51
CA TYR A 12 4.64 0.40 7.94
C TYR A 12 4.12 -0.94 8.44
N SER A 13 3.56 -0.95 9.65
CA SER A 13 3.09 -2.16 10.33
C SER A 13 1.67 -2.03 10.91
N LEU A 14 1.06 -0.85 10.81
CA LEU A 14 -0.26 -0.59 11.39
C LEU A 14 -1.31 -1.51 10.73
N GLN A 15 -2.09 -2.19 11.56
CA GLN A 15 -3.26 -2.95 11.12
C GLN A 15 -4.50 -2.12 11.38
N ILE A 16 -5.12 -1.60 10.33
CA ILE A 16 -6.33 -0.81 10.45
C ILE A 16 -7.53 -1.76 10.53
N SER A 17 -8.16 -1.80 11.70
CA SER A 17 -9.33 -2.67 11.96
C SER A 17 -10.65 -1.91 11.80
N SER A 18 -10.67 -0.58 12.00
CA SER A 18 -11.86 0.25 11.87
C SER A 18 -11.49 1.72 11.58
N ARG A 19 -12.48 2.50 11.11
CA ARG A 19 -12.32 3.96 10.95
C ARG A 19 -12.23 4.70 12.28
N GLU A 20 -12.90 4.21 13.31
CA GLU A 20 -12.86 4.80 14.66
C GLU A 20 -11.44 4.76 15.26
N GLN A 21 -10.72 3.66 15.01
CA GLN A 21 -9.31 3.54 15.41
C GLN A 21 -8.47 4.71 14.87
N LEU A 22 -8.65 5.08 13.59
CA LEU A 22 -7.92 6.19 12.97
C LEU A 22 -8.36 7.55 13.55
N ASN A 23 -9.65 7.72 13.82
CA ASN A 23 -10.18 8.96 14.39
C ASN A 23 -9.61 9.24 15.79
N ASN A 24 -9.32 8.19 16.56
CA ASN A 24 -8.72 8.30 17.90
C ASN A 24 -7.21 8.59 17.88
N MET A 25 -6.52 8.46 16.75
CA MET A 25 -5.11 8.79 16.62
C MET A 25 -4.87 10.30 16.48
N SER A 26 -3.70 10.76 16.89
CA SER A 26 -3.29 12.14 16.68
C SER A 26 -2.98 12.44 15.21
N PHE A 27 -3.04 13.73 14.84
CA PHE A 27 -2.68 14.17 13.50
C PHE A 27 -1.21 13.85 13.17
N SER A 28 -0.30 14.00 14.14
CA SER A 28 1.12 13.71 13.94
C SER A 28 1.36 12.23 13.63
N GLU A 29 0.75 11.33 14.41
CA GLU A 29 0.86 9.88 14.20
C GLU A 29 0.35 9.47 12.82
N LEU A 30 -0.85 9.93 12.44
CA LEU A 30 -1.42 9.65 11.13
C LEU A 30 -0.55 10.19 9.98
N SER A 31 0.02 11.39 10.14
CA SER A 31 0.93 12.00 9.16
C SER A 31 2.22 11.17 8.99
N ASP A 32 2.77 10.65 10.09
CA ASP A 32 3.96 9.81 10.05
C ASP A 32 3.67 8.43 9.44
N TYR A 33 2.54 7.81 9.75
CA TYR A 33 2.11 6.57 9.07
C TYR A 33 1.89 6.79 7.58
N ARG A 34 1.29 7.91 7.18
CA ARG A 34 1.12 8.28 5.77
C ARG A 34 2.46 8.37 5.04
N LYS A 35 3.46 9.03 5.63
CA LYS A 35 4.82 9.12 5.05
C LYS A 35 5.50 7.75 4.94
N GLN A 36 5.31 6.88 5.93
CA GLN A 36 5.84 5.51 5.88
C GLN A 36 5.19 4.71 4.74
N LEU A 37 3.87 4.83 4.58
CA LEU A 37 3.13 4.21 3.48
C LEU A 37 3.61 4.70 2.12
N ASP A 38 3.79 6.01 1.94
CA ASP A 38 4.32 6.58 0.69
C ASP A 38 5.69 6.00 0.32
N HIS A 39 6.58 5.88 1.31
CA HIS A 39 7.90 5.28 1.13
C HIS A 39 7.81 3.79 0.75
N ASP A 40 7.01 3.02 1.48
CA ASP A 40 6.87 1.58 1.26
C ASP A 40 6.17 1.25 -0.06
N LEU A 41 5.14 2.01 -0.43
CA LEU A 41 4.48 1.91 -1.73
C LEU A 41 5.49 2.19 -2.85
N SER A 42 6.25 3.28 -2.75
CA SER A 42 7.27 3.62 -3.75
C SER A 42 8.28 2.48 -3.91
N ARG A 43 8.75 1.90 -2.81
CA ARG A 43 9.67 0.76 -2.81
C ARG A 43 9.06 -0.47 -3.48
N LEU A 44 7.80 -0.79 -3.18
CA LEU A 44 7.09 -1.93 -3.79
C LEU A 44 6.86 -1.74 -5.29
N PHE A 45 6.52 -0.52 -5.74
CA PHE A 45 6.38 -0.23 -7.17
C PHE A 45 7.71 -0.36 -7.92
N ILE A 46 8.80 0.14 -7.34
CA ILE A 46 10.15 -0.02 -7.91
C ILE A 46 10.49 -1.51 -8.02
N TYR A 47 10.25 -2.29 -6.95
CA TYR A 47 10.50 -3.73 -6.95
C TYR A 47 9.65 -4.47 -8.00
N LEU A 48 8.35 -4.18 -8.08
CA LEU A 48 7.45 -4.79 -9.05
C LEU A 48 7.91 -4.53 -10.49
N LYS A 49 8.36 -3.31 -10.79
CA LYS A 49 8.82 -2.93 -12.12
C LYS A 49 10.21 -3.47 -12.47
N ASN A 50 11.16 -3.36 -11.54
CA ASN A 50 12.57 -3.60 -11.83
C ASN A 50 12.95 -5.06 -11.62
N ASP A 51 12.47 -5.70 -10.56
CA ASP A 51 12.84 -7.06 -10.18
C ASP A 51 11.86 -8.10 -10.75
N LEU A 52 10.56 -7.76 -10.83
CA LEU A 52 9.53 -8.67 -11.34
C LEU A 52 9.10 -8.38 -12.78
N HIS A 53 9.64 -7.31 -13.40
CA HIS A 53 9.33 -6.90 -14.77
C HIS A 53 7.82 -6.81 -15.08
N ALA A 54 7.03 -6.37 -14.10
CA ALA A 54 5.59 -6.24 -14.20
C ALA A 54 5.11 -4.91 -13.62
N ASP A 55 3.85 -4.57 -13.83
CA ASP A 55 3.15 -3.46 -13.18
C ASP A 55 1.86 -3.97 -12.49
N MET A 56 0.92 -3.10 -12.12
CA MET A 56 -0.35 -3.51 -11.49
C MET A 56 -1.36 -4.12 -12.47
N SER A 57 -1.18 -3.89 -13.76
CA SER A 57 -2.11 -4.24 -14.84
C SER A 57 -1.61 -5.36 -15.76
N THR A 58 -0.33 -5.72 -15.70
CA THR A 58 0.30 -6.73 -16.56
C THR A 58 -0.45 -8.05 -16.47
N ASP A 59 -0.77 -8.62 -17.64
CA ASP A 59 -1.43 -9.92 -17.71
C ASP A 59 -0.51 -11.04 -17.20
N LEU A 60 -1.09 -11.89 -16.37
CA LEU A 60 -0.39 -13.03 -15.74
C LEU A 60 -0.56 -14.33 -16.52
N LEU A 61 -1.42 -14.31 -17.54
CA LEU A 61 -1.66 -15.42 -18.44
C LEU A 61 -1.18 -15.06 -19.82
N SER A 62 -0.69 -16.06 -20.53
CA SER A 62 -0.42 -16.01 -21.96
C SER A 62 -1.74 -15.98 -22.75
N GLY A 63 -1.68 -15.62 -24.04
CA GLY A 63 -2.88 -15.50 -24.88
C GLY A 63 -3.68 -16.80 -25.06
N ASP A 64 -3.07 -17.95 -24.77
CA ASP A 64 -3.67 -19.28 -24.75
C ASP A 64 -4.32 -19.64 -23.39
N GLY A 65 -4.24 -18.75 -22.40
CA GLY A 65 -4.82 -18.92 -21.07
C GLY A 65 -3.93 -19.65 -20.07
N PHE A 66 -2.69 -20.00 -20.43
CA PHE A 66 -1.76 -20.64 -19.51
C PHE A 66 -0.93 -19.62 -18.71
N PRO A 67 -0.43 -19.98 -17.50
CA PRO A 67 0.49 -19.14 -16.75
C PRO A 67 1.72 -18.78 -17.59
N ARG A 68 2.04 -17.49 -17.67
CA ARG A 68 3.27 -17.00 -18.31
C ARG A 68 4.52 -17.62 -17.69
N SER A 69 5.43 -18.09 -18.54
CA SER A 69 6.69 -18.69 -18.13
C SER A 69 7.82 -17.69 -17.92
N ASP A 70 7.67 -16.47 -18.43
CA ASP A 70 8.70 -15.42 -18.42
C ASP A 70 8.69 -14.55 -17.16
N ILE A 71 7.67 -14.68 -16.30
CA ILE A 71 7.54 -13.92 -15.04
C ILE A 71 7.25 -14.84 -13.86
N ASP A 72 7.69 -14.44 -12.67
CA ASP A 72 7.28 -15.10 -11.43
C ASP A 72 5.88 -14.61 -11.01
N ILE A 73 4.86 -15.30 -11.50
CA ILE A 73 3.44 -14.99 -11.26
C ILE A 73 3.11 -14.96 -9.76
N VAL A 74 3.73 -15.84 -8.97
CA VAL A 74 3.45 -15.94 -7.54
C VAL A 74 3.96 -14.70 -6.84
N GLN A 75 5.21 -14.29 -7.10
CA GLN A 75 5.76 -13.06 -6.51
C GLN A 75 5.03 -11.81 -6.98
N VAL A 76 4.65 -11.74 -8.27
CA VAL A 76 3.85 -10.62 -8.79
C VAL A 76 2.52 -10.52 -8.06
N ARG A 77 1.80 -11.63 -7.88
CA ARG A 77 0.52 -11.64 -7.13
C ARG A 77 0.71 -11.22 -5.68
N LEU A 78 1.72 -11.75 -5.00
CA LEU A 78 2.00 -11.39 -3.60
C LEU A 78 2.36 -9.90 -3.47
N CYS A 79 3.17 -9.37 -4.38
CA CYS A 79 3.54 -7.96 -4.41
C CYS A 79 2.32 -7.06 -4.66
N ARG A 80 1.50 -7.38 -5.68
CA ARG A 80 0.27 -6.63 -5.99
C ARG A 80 -0.72 -6.61 -4.82
N VAL A 81 -0.94 -7.76 -4.17
CA VAL A 81 -1.82 -7.84 -2.99
C VAL A 81 -1.29 -6.94 -1.88
N LYS A 82 0.02 -6.92 -1.65
CA LYS A 82 0.64 -6.04 -0.64
C LYS A 82 0.45 -4.56 -1.01
N ILE A 83 0.69 -4.18 -2.26
CA ILE A 83 0.45 -2.81 -2.76
C ILE A 83 -1.01 -2.39 -2.55
N ILE A 84 -1.97 -3.23 -2.96
CA ILE A 84 -3.40 -2.93 -2.83
C ILE A 84 -3.79 -2.68 -1.37
N LYS A 85 -3.30 -3.52 -0.44
CA LYS A 85 -3.55 -3.34 0.99
C LYS A 85 -3.02 -1.99 1.48
N LEU A 86 -1.76 -1.67 1.18
CA LEU A 86 -1.15 -0.40 1.59
C LEU A 86 -1.82 0.82 0.94
N GLN A 87 -2.30 0.72 -0.31
CA GLN A 87 -3.05 1.79 -0.96
C GLN A 87 -4.40 2.04 -0.28
N ASN A 88 -5.11 0.99 0.12
CA ASN A 88 -6.36 1.11 0.85
C ASN A 88 -6.15 1.79 2.21
N ASP A 89 -5.10 1.38 2.94
CA ASP A 89 -4.72 2.00 4.21
C ASP A 89 -4.34 3.47 4.03
N TYR A 90 -3.52 3.78 3.02
CA TYR A 90 -3.12 5.14 2.68
C TYR A 90 -4.33 6.03 2.41
N LYS A 91 -5.31 5.51 1.66
CA LYS A 91 -6.56 6.22 1.39
C LYS A 91 -7.30 6.53 2.69
N TRP A 92 -7.46 5.54 3.56
CA TRP A 92 -8.20 5.73 4.82
C TRP A 92 -7.52 6.75 5.74
N ILE A 93 -6.19 6.66 5.88
CA ILE A 93 -5.40 7.61 6.68
C ILE A 93 -5.47 9.02 6.08
N SER A 94 -5.37 9.15 4.76
CA SER A 94 -5.43 10.45 4.08
C SER A 94 -6.79 11.14 4.24
N GLU A 95 -7.88 10.38 4.15
CA GLU A 95 -9.23 10.89 4.42
C GLU A 95 -9.36 11.38 5.88
N THR A 96 -8.92 10.59 6.86
CA THR A 96 -8.96 11.00 8.27
C THR A 96 -8.09 12.24 8.55
N LEU A 97 -6.94 12.37 7.91
CA LEU A 97 -6.09 13.57 8.02
C LEU A 97 -6.80 14.82 7.48
N LEU A 98 -7.45 14.69 6.32
CA LEU A 98 -8.22 15.76 5.70
C LEU A 98 -9.36 16.22 6.61
N ASP A 99 -10.12 15.28 7.17
CA ASP A 99 -11.24 15.58 8.08
C ASP A 99 -10.77 16.31 9.35
N LYS A 100 -9.65 15.87 9.93
CA LYS A 100 -9.03 16.54 11.08
C LYS A 100 -8.57 17.95 10.73
N MET A 101 -7.94 18.13 9.58
CA MET A 101 -7.49 19.45 9.12
C MET A 101 -8.66 20.41 8.92
N ASN A 102 -9.73 19.98 8.26
CA ASN A 102 -10.94 20.78 8.05
C ASN A 102 -11.62 21.15 9.37
N SER A 103 -11.63 20.23 10.33
CA SER A 103 -12.16 20.47 11.67
C SER A 103 -11.37 21.55 12.42
N GLN A 104 -10.03 21.52 12.33
CA GLN A 104 -9.15 22.55 12.91
C GLN A 104 -9.35 23.92 12.26
N LEU A 105 -9.43 23.98 10.93
CA LEU A 105 -9.69 25.24 10.21
C LEU A 105 -11.03 25.86 10.60
N SER A 106 -12.07 25.04 10.79
CA SER A 106 -13.40 25.50 11.19
C SER A 106 -13.46 26.03 12.63
N GLN A 107 -12.60 25.52 13.52
CA GLN A 107 -12.47 26.02 14.89
C GLN A 107 -11.75 27.37 14.95
N ASN A 108 -10.73 27.57 14.11
CA ASN A 108 -9.97 28.83 14.07
C ASN A 108 -10.74 30.00 13.45
N ASN A 109 -11.78 29.71 12.64
CA ASN A 109 -12.62 30.70 11.98
C ASN A 109 -13.87 31.10 12.80
N LYS A 110 -14.04 30.58 14.01
CA LYS A 110 -15.11 30.95 14.96
C LYS A 110 -14.55 31.77 16.11
#